data_AF-A0A8J7X804-F1
#
_entry.id   AF-A0A8J7X804-F1
#
_cell.length_a   1.000
_cell.length_b   1.000
_cell.length_c   1.000
_cell.angle_alpha   90.00
_cell.angle_beta   90.00
_cell.angle_gamma   90.00
#
_symmetry.space_group_name_H-M   'P 1'
#
loop_
_entity.id
_entity.type
_entity.pdbx_description
1 polymer ?
#
loop_
_entity_poly.entity_id
_entity_poly.type
_entity_poly.pdbx_seq_one_letter_code
_entity_poly.pdbx_strand_id
1 'polypeptide(L)'
;MKYKPRNRKGFFFTIGIIILLIPLLFLLSYYTESSNTRRVDSVTKIRCDELHYLVEDIERDMERAVVIFGRRAALHATGWVIDNRPLTNYTFNCSPTCGLNCNEFSYDVTGSEAAIAELVACGTLNSTNITYMVNHTLREWVDRIELHGEEAHFEVNITPLNISIIPINAWEFAIIIWNNLEIIDESGTCSYKETPIMVMSNTSIVGIEDPLYPLNTQGRITKYIQNCSTDLNITYGEVSGEEWQGDGNATGIAVLFSTISGNSTYCVDEGENLNDQILIIDTAFGNCNGLGDHCYNLSDDYHFAGIVDYKKNDPINSLIGKCGISIPWIWGTGDVGVTDGDCIYFTNDGVIHRLGSGTGLENLTTMSLCYRVSNTSPYSGSCPTPYPDGPSFFDRLDGNYNLSQKYRDQANSTFGNPWIGIETLIDPDSLEYYGLEVYDTASWIDYLYWGNSPGDKLCGVCLVGDNKFRLDCQHLLMHNLTVCT
;
A
#
# COMPACT_ATOMS: atom_id res chain seq x y z
N MET A 1 -17.17 38.72 -115.61
CA MET A 1 -16.69 37.99 -114.41
C MET A 1 -17.85 37.21 -113.81
N LYS A 2 -17.84 35.88 -113.84
CA LYS A 2 -18.88 35.03 -113.24
C LYS A 2 -18.66 34.96 -111.72
N TYR A 3 -19.64 35.40 -110.94
CA TYR A 3 -19.61 35.34 -109.48
C TYR A 3 -19.77 33.87 -109.04
N LYS A 4 -18.70 33.26 -108.51
CA LYS A 4 -18.69 31.89 -108.01
C LYS A 4 -19.50 31.86 -106.70
N PRO A 5 -20.60 31.10 -106.60
CA PRO A 5 -21.39 31.06 -105.37
C PRO A 5 -20.54 30.52 -104.22
N ARG A 6 -20.38 31.34 -103.17
CA ARG A 6 -19.63 31.00 -101.96
C ARG A 6 -20.28 29.79 -101.31
N ASN A 7 -19.48 28.78 -100.96
CA ASN A 7 -19.91 27.45 -100.55
C ASN A 7 -20.61 27.49 -99.17
N ARG A 8 -21.92 27.82 -99.13
CA ARG A 8 -22.72 27.99 -97.91
C ARG A 8 -22.85 26.72 -97.07
N LYS A 9 -22.62 25.54 -97.65
CA LYS A 9 -22.68 24.24 -96.95
C LYS A 9 -21.61 24.12 -95.87
N GLY A 10 -20.39 24.64 -96.12
CA GLY A 10 -19.30 24.58 -95.15
C GLY A 10 -19.60 25.33 -93.85
N PHE A 11 -20.33 26.45 -93.94
CA PHE A 11 -20.70 27.27 -92.78
C PHE A 11 -21.66 26.55 -91.81
N PHE A 12 -22.64 25.80 -92.34
CA PHE A 12 -23.56 25.00 -91.53
C PHE A 12 -22.85 23.86 -90.81
N PHE A 13 -21.89 23.20 -91.45
CA PHE A 13 -21.08 22.16 -90.79
C PHE A 13 -20.20 22.75 -89.68
N THR A 14 -19.58 23.90 -89.89
CA THR A 14 -18.79 24.56 -88.82
C THR A 14 -19.65 25.00 -87.64
N ILE A 15 -20.85 25.54 -87.88
CA ILE A 15 -21.78 25.91 -86.79
C ILE A 15 -22.27 24.65 -86.05
N GLY A 16 -22.64 23.60 -86.78
CA GLY A 16 -23.06 22.32 -86.17
C GLY A 16 -21.97 21.71 -85.30
N ILE A 17 -20.71 21.77 -85.74
CA ILE A 17 -19.56 21.33 -84.95
C ILE A 17 -19.38 22.19 -83.70
N ILE A 18 -19.44 23.52 -83.82
CA ILE A 18 -19.29 24.44 -82.68
C ILE A 18 -20.41 24.22 -81.64
N ILE A 19 -21.66 24.05 -82.08
CA ILE A 19 -22.81 23.77 -81.20
C ILE A 19 -22.65 22.44 -80.46
N LEU A 20 -21.98 21.45 -81.05
CA LEU A 20 -21.66 20.17 -80.39
C LEU A 20 -20.43 20.27 -79.47
N LEU A 21 -19.44 21.10 -79.82
CA LEU A 21 -18.20 21.25 -79.07
C LEU A 21 -18.39 22.02 -77.77
N ILE A 22 -19.25 23.03 -77.76
CA ILE A 22 -19.49 23.86 -76.55
C ILE A 22 -20.04 23.02 -75.38
N PRO A 23 -21.12 22.22 -75.52
CA PRO A 23 -21.62 21.36 -74.45
C PRO A 23 -20.60 20.31 -74.02
N LEU A 24 -19.82 19.78 -74.96
CA LEU A 24 -18.76 18.81 -74.66
C LEU A 24 -17.67 19.44 -73.76
N LEU A 25 -17.24 20.66 -74.09
CA LEU A 25 -16.25 21.40 -73.30
C LEU A 25 -16.81 21.77 -71.92
N PHE A 26 -18.09 22.19 -71.84
CA PHE A 26 -18.75 22.44 -70.56
C PHE A 26 -18.85 21.17 -69.70
N LEU A 27 -19.18 20.03 -70.30
CA LEU A 27 -19.27 18.76 -69.59
C LEU A 27 -17.89 18.28 -69.11
N LEU A 28 -16.84 18.45 -69.93
CA LEU A 28 -15.44 18.20 -69.53
C LEU A 28 -15.01 19.09 -68.36
N SER A 29 -15.31 20.38 -68.44
CA SER A 29 -15.00 21.34 -67.36
C SER A 29 -15.71 20.95 -66.07
N TYR A 30 -17.02 20.70 -66.13
CA TYR A 30 -17.83 20.30 -64.97
C TYR A 30 -17.33 18.98 -64.36
N TYR A 31 -17.00 17.99 -65.19
CA TYR A 31 -16.49 16.71 -64.70
C TYR A 31 -15.13 16.87 -64.03
N THR A 32 -14.25 17.69 -64.59
CA THR A 32 -12.92 17.94 -64.02
C THR A 32 -13.03 18.69 -62.69
N GLU A 33 -13.91 19.69 -62.62
CA GLU A 33 -14.14 20.46 -61.40
C GLU A 33 -14.80 19.60 -60.31
N SER A 34 -15.89 18.89 -60.63
CA SER A 34 -16.58 18.02 -59.66
C SER A 34 -15.72 16.85 -59.17
N SER A 35 -14.90 16.25 -60.06
CA SER A 35 -13.98 15.18 -59.66
C SER A 35 -12.83 15.69 -58.79
N ASN A 36 -12.34 16.91 -59.05
CA ASN A 36 -11.35 17.56 -58.20
C ASN A 36 -11.93 17.89 -56.82
N THR A 37 -13.14 18.46 -56.73
CA THR A 37 -13.78 18.74 -55.44
C THR A 37 -13.95 17.48 -54.60
N ARG A 38 -14.46 16.39 -55.19
CA ARG A 38 -14.62 15.11 -54.46
C ARG A 38 -13.30 14.54 -53.97
N ARG A 39 -12.22 14.68 -54.75
CA ARG A 39 -10.88 14.23 -54.34
C ARG A 39 -10.34 15.06 -53.19
N VAL A 40 -10.44 16.39 -53.28
CA VAL A 40 -10.01 17.30 -52.20
C VAL A 40 -10.79 17.01 -50.93
N ASP A 41 -12.11 16.90 -50.99
CA ASP A 41 -12.94 16.58 -49.83
C ASP A 41 -12.57 15.22 -49.21
N SER A 42 -12.24 14.22 -50.04
CA SER A 42 -11.82 12.91 -49.53
C SER A 42 -10.44 12.94 -48.86
N VAL A 43 -9.48 13.70 -49.40
CA VAL A 43 -8.14 13.85 -48.81
C VAL A 43 -8.23 14.63 -47.50
N THR A 44 -8.97 15.74 -47.48
CA THR A 44 -9.23 16.51 -46.26
C THR A 44 -9.88 15.64 -45.18
N LYS A 45 -10.87 14.82 -45.57
CA LYS A 45 -11.51 13.90 -44.62
C LYS A 45 -10.51 12.90 -44.04
N ILE A 46 -9.67 12.27 -44.87
CA ILE A 46 -8.66 11.33 -44.40
C ILE A 46 -7.69 12.01 -43.42
N ARG A 47 -7.23 13.23 -43.72
CA ARG A 47 -6.35 14.00 -42.82
C ARG A 47 -7.00 14.35 -41.50
N CYS A 48 -8.26 14.77 -41.51
CA CYS A 48 -9.01 15.04 -40.29
C CYS A 48 -9.25 13.76 -39.47
N ASP A 49 -9.49 12.61 -40.13
CA ASP A 49 -9.63 11.31 -39.47
C ASP A 49 -8.28 10.88 -38.85
N GLU A 50 -7.14 11.06 -39.55
CA GLU A 50 -5.79 10.82 -39.02
C GLU A 50 -5.48 11.69 -37.80
N LEU A 51 -5.83 12.99 -37.85
CA LEU A 51 -5.66 13.92 -36.74
C LEU A 51 -6.48 13.48 -35.52
N HIS A 52 -7.71 13.00 -35.72
CA HIS A 52 -8.53 12.48 -34.63
C HIS A 52 -7.88 11.27 -33.94
N TYR A 53 -7.37 10.30 -34.70
CA TYR A 53 -6.66 9.16 -34.12
C TYR A 53 -5.36 9.57 -33.43
N LEU A 54 -4.64 10.56 -33.96
CA LEU A 54 -3.44 11.10 -33.32
C LEU A 54 -3.78 11.69 -31.95
N VAL A 55 -4.87 12.45 -31.81
CA VAL A 55 -5.33 12.98 -30.52
C VAL A 55 -5.61 11.84 -29.53
N GLU A 56 -6.39 10.83 -29.93
CA GLU A 56 -6.70 9.68 -29.06
C GLU A 56 -5.46 8.90 -28.64
N ASP A 57 -4.49 8.74 -29.55
CA ASP A 57 -3.23 8.06 -29.26
C ASP A 57 -2.36 8.89 -28.30
N ILE A 58 -2.30 10.22 -28.46
CA ILE A 58 -1.59 11.12 -27.55
C ILE A 58 -2.18 11.04 -26.14
N GLU A 59 -3.50 11.10 -25.99
CA GLU A 59 -4.16 11.00 -24.69
C GLU A 59 -3.80 9.68 -23.99
N ARG A 60 -3.95 8.57 -24.71
CA ARG A 60 -3.70 7.23 -24.18
C ARG A 60 -2.22 6.97 -23.87
N ASP A 61 -1.32 7.48 -24.69
CA ASP A 61 0.12 7.32 -24.46
C ASP A 61 0.59 8.19 -23.31
N MET A 62 0.04 9.41 -23.17
CA MET A 62 0.29 10.26 -22.01
C MET A 62 -0.18 9.61 -20.71
N GLU A 63 -1.37 9.00 -20.66
CA GLU A 63 -1.82 8.24 -19.48
C GLU A 63 -0.82 7.14 -19.08
N ARG A 64 -0.30 6.38 -20.06
CA ARG A 64 0.70 5.32 -19.83
C ARG A 64 2.04 5.90 -19.39
N ALA A 65 2.49 6.99 -20.02
CA ALA A 65 3.71 7.68 -19.69
C ALA A 65 3.69 8.12 -18.22
N VAL A 66 2.55 8.68 -17.78
CA VAL A 66 2.36 9.16 -16.41
C VAL A 66 2.50 8.04 -15.38
N VAL A 67 1.99 6.84 -15.66
CA VAL A 67 2.23 5.67 -14.79
C VAL A 67 3.72 5.33 -14.70
N ILE A 68 4.43 5.34 -15.84
CA ILE A 68 5.84 4.94 -15.91
C ILE A 68 6.72 5.90 -15.11
N PHE A 69 6.64 7.20 -15.42
CA PHE A 69 7.46 8.18 -14.73
C PHE A 69 6.99 8.43 -13.30
N GLY A 70 5.68 8.26 -13.02
CA GLY A 70 5.11 8.33 -11.68
C GLY A 70 5.65 7.26 -10.75
N ARG A 71 5.67 6.01 -11.20
CA ARG A 71 6.23 4.90 -10.42
C ARG A 71 7.73 5.08 -10.18
N ARG A 72 8.48 5.53 -11.19
CA ARG A 72 9.92 5.83 -11.04
C ARG A 72 10.15 6.98 -10.06
N ALA A 73 9.35 8.03 -10.14
CA ALA A 73 9.43 9.15 -9.20
C ALA A 73 9.17 8.68 -7.75
N ALA A 74 8.16 7.85 -7.50
CA ALA A 74 7.93 7.30 -6.16
C ALA A 74 9.10 6.44 -5.63
N LEU A 75 9.70 5.61 -6.50
CA LEU A 75 10.89 4.82 -6.15
C LEU A 75 12.08 5.72 -5.78
N HIS A 76 12.31 6.80 -6.53
CA HIS A 76 13.42 7.72 -6.26
C HIS A 76 13.17 8.65 -5.07
N ALA A 77 11.92 9.07 -4.86
CA ALA A 77 11.53 9.77 -3.64
C ALA A 77 11.80 8.91 -2.40
N THR A 78 11.51 7.61 -2.48
CA THR A 78 11.84 6.64 -1.42
C THR A 78 13.36 6.55 -1.22
N GLY A 79 14.13 6.38 -2.30
CA GLY A 79 15.61 6.35 -2.22
C GLY A 79 16.22 7.61 -1.59
N TRP A 80 15.67 8.79 -1.88
CA TRP A 80 16.12 10.04 -1.27
C TRP A 80 15.94 10.05 0.25
N VAL A 81 14.81 9.53 0.72
CA VAL A 81 14.47 9.45 2.14
C VAL A 81 15.47 8.55 2.90
N ILE A 82 16.00 7.52 2.24
CA ILE A 82 17.05 6.64 2.78
C ILE A 82 18.36 7.41 3.00
N ASP A 83 18.74 8.26 2.05
CA ASP A 83 20.08 8.87 2.02
C ASP A 83 20.18 10.21 2.78
N ASN A 84 19.13 11.04 2.76
CA ASN A 84 19.26 12.45 3.09
C ASN A 84 18.41 12.91 4.29
N ARG A 85 17.08 12.70 4.27
CA ARG A 85 16.08 13.07 5.30
C ARG A 85 14.64 12.88 4.80
N PRO A 86 13.64 12.91 5.69
CA PRO A 86 12.22 12.96 5.32
C PRO A 86 11.88 14.16 4.43
N LEU A 87 10.82 14.01 3.62
CA LEU A 87 10.41 14.99 2.61
C LEU A 87 9.45 16.07 3.12
N THR A 88 9.11 16.14 4.41
CA THR A 88 8.04 16.99 4.98
C THR A 88 8.10 18.47 4.54
N ASN A 89 9.31 19.03 4.41
CA ASN A 89 9.53 20.44 4.07
C ASN A 89 10.10 20.62 2.65
N TYR A 90 9.98 19.60 1.80
CA TYR A 90 10.47 19.68 0.44
C TYR A 90 9.62 20.66 -0.37
N THR A 91 10.29 21.54 -1.13
CA THR A 91 9.66 22.51 -2.03
C THR A 91 10.06 22.19 -3.45
N PHE A 92 9.09 22.28 -4.37
CA PHE A 92 9.35 22.07 -5.80
C PHE A 92 10.36 23.08 -6.32
N ASN A 93 11.45 22.59 -6.93
CA ASN A 93 12.47 23.45 -7.52
C ASN A 93 12.40 23.40 -9.06
N CYS A 94 11.81 24.43 -9.66
CA CYS A 94 11.74 24.53 -11.11
C CYS A 94 13.12 24.82 -11.70
N SER A 95 13.62 23.89 -12.51
CA SER A 95 14.90 23.99 -13.22
C SER A 95 14.68 24.06 -14.74
N PRO A 96 15.66 24.57 -15.52
CA PRO A 96 15.55 24.59 -16.98
C PRO A 96 15.38 23.21 -17.63
N THR A 97 15.78 22.12 -16.94
CA THR A 97 15.61 20.75 -17.43
C THR A 97 14.18 20.25 -17.34
N CYS A 98 13.28 20.94 -16.62
CA CYS A 98 11.88 20.56 -16.52
C CYS A 98 11.10 20.72 -17.84
N GLY A 99 11.61 21.54 -18.78
CA GLY A 99 10.85 21.89 -19.97
C GLY A 99 9.56 22.66 -19.67
N LEU A 100 9.47 23.26 -18.48
CA LEU A 100 8.36 24.09 -18.01
C LEU A 100 8.77 25.56 -18.03
N ASN A 101 7.80 26.45 -18.27
CA ASN A 101 8.01 27.88 -18.07
C ASN A 101 7.92 28.18 -16.57
N CYS A 102 9.06 28.20 -15.87
CA CYS A 102 9.13 28.46 -14.43
C CYS A 102 8.57 29.82 -13.97
N ASN A 103 8.29 30.76 -14.89
CA ASN A 103 7.61 32.02 -14.56
C ASN A 103 6.08 31.89 -14.52
N GLU A 104 5.53 30.90 -15.23
CA GLU A 104 4.09 30.66 -15.36
C GLU A 104 3.64 29.46 -14.54
N PHE A 105 4.52 28.46 -14.38
CA PHE A 105 4.27 27.26 -13.60
C PHE A 105 4.65 27.48 -12.13
N SER A 106 3.66 27.50 -11.24
CA SER A 106 3.87 27.50 -9.78
C SER A 106 3.34 26.21 -9.18
N TYR A 107 4.11 25.63 -8.26
CA TYR A 107 3.72 24.46 -7.48
C TYR A 107 3.82 24.80 -6.00
N ASP A 108 2.68 25.14 -5.39
CA ASP A 108 2.64 25.71 -4.04
C ASP A 108 2.51 24.65 -2.93
N VAL A 109 2.43 23.37 -3.30
CA VAL A 109 2.37 22.27 -2.34
C VAL A 109 3.80 21.92 -1.89
N THR A 110 3.94 21.56 -0.61
CA THR A 110 5.21 21.14 0.00
C THR A 110 5.09 19.71 0.52
N GLY A 111 6.22 19.02 0.66
CA GLY A 111 6.24 17.63 1.11
C GLY A 111 6.66 16.66 0.02
N SER A 112 6.35 15.39 0.25
CA SER A 112 6.55 14.31 -0.72
C SER A 112 5.87 14.53 -2.08
N GLU A 113 4.74 15.24 -2.17
CA GLU A 113 4.13 15.56 -3.47
C GLU A 113 5.03 16.48 -4.29
N ALA A 114 5.65 17.47 -3.65
CA ALA A 114 6.55 18.40 -4.33
C ALA A 114 7.80 17.70 -4.87
N ALA A 115 8.34 16.74 -4.11
CA ALA A 115 9.47 15.92 -4.53
C ALA A 115 9.11 15.03 -5.73
N ILE A 116 7.95 14.36 -5.67
CA ILE A 116 7.47 13.53 -6.78
C ILE A 116 7.16 14.42 -8.00
N ALA A 117 6.61 15.62 -7.82
CA ALA A 117 6.35 16.56 -8.92
C ALA A 117 7.64 16.98 -9.62
N GLU A 118 8.70 17.31 -8.86
CA GLU A 118 10.00 17.66 -9.43
C GLU A 118 10.62 16.49 -10.19
N LEU A 119 10.54 15.28 -9.65
CA LEU A 119 11.02 14.08 -10.33
C LEU A 119 10.28 13.85 -11.65
N VAL A 120 8.95 13.94 -11.63
CA VAL A 120 8.09 13.75 -12.81
C VAL A 120 8.38 14.79 -13.90
N ALA A 121 8.44 16.07 -13.52
CA ALA A 121 8.62 17.17 -14.46
C ALA A 121 10.07 17.28 -14.95
N CYS A 122 11.03 17.21 -14.02
CA CYS A 122 12.40 17.64 -14.23
C CYS A 122 13.42 16.49 -14.22
N GLY A 123 13.05 15.34 -13.68
CA GLY A 123 14.00 14.24 -13.44
C GLY A 123 15.05 14.59 -12.39
N THR A 124 14.79 15.62 -11.56
CA THR A 124 15.69 16.09 -10.51
C THR A 124 15.09 15.92 -9.13
N LEU A 125 15.97 15.84 -8.14
CA LEU A 125 15.65 16.10 -6.74
C LEU A 125 16.61 17.15 -6.21
N ASN A 126 16.07 18.24 -5.67
CA ASN A 126 16.82 19.41 -5.20
C ASN A 126 17.78 19.95 -6.28
N SER A 127 17.30 20.02 -7.52
CA SER A 127 18.09 20.34 -8.72
C SER A 127 19.26 19.39 -9.03
N THR A 128 19.36 18.25 -8.37
CA THR A 128 20.33 17.21 -8.72
C THR A 128 19.68 16.18 -9.65
N ASN A 129 20.32 15.92 -10.79
CA ASN A 129 19.80 14.98 -11.79
C ASN A 129 19.82 13.55 -11.24
N ILE A 130 18.69 12.86 -11.39
CA ILE A 130 18.58 11.44 -11.08
C ILE A 130 18.80 10.63 -12.37
N THR A 131 19.89 9.88 -12.42
CA THR A 131 20.32 9.12 -13.61
C THR A 131 19.25 8.17 -14.16
N TYR A 132 18.44 7.59 -13.29
CA TYR A 132 17.38 6.64 -13.66
C TYR A 132 16.08 7.30 -14.14
N MET A 133 15.96 8.63 -14.00
CA MET A 133 14.87 9.44 -14.56
C MET A 133 15.17 9.95 -15.98
N VAL A 134 16.40 9.81 -16.45
CA VAL A 134 16.79 10.20 -17.82
C VAL A 134 15.92 9.48 -18.85
N ASN A 135 15.36 10.22 -19.82
CA ASN A 135 14.40 9.74 -20.84
C ASN A 135 13.03 9.27 -20.29
N HIS A 136 12.76 9.53 -19.01
CA HIS A 136 11.54 9.12 -18.31
C HIS A 136 10.93 10.30 -17.53
N THR A 137 10.95 11.50 -18.12
CA THR A 137 10.29 12.70 -17.57
C THR A 137 9.15 13.14 -18.48
N LEU A 138 8.29 14.04 -17.98
CA LEU A 138 7.22 14.64 -18.76
C LEU A 138 7.75 15.30 -20.04
N ARG A 139 8.83 16.07 -19.93
CA ARG A 139 9.46 16.75 -21.08
C ARG A 139 9.91 15.78 -22.17
N GLU A 140 10.58 14.70 -21.79
CA GLU A 140 11.07 13.68 -22.74
C GLU A 140 9.93 12.92 -23.43
N TRP A 141 8.76 12.83 -22.81
CA TRP A 141 7.56 12.28 -23.45
C TRP A 141 6.91 13.27 -24.40
N VAL A 142 6.74 14.52 -23.98
CA VAL A 142 6.24 15.60 -24.85
C VAL A 142 7.11 15.73 -26.10
N ASP A 143 8.43 15.77 -25.95
CA ASP A 143 9.36 15.93 -27.08
C ASP A 143 9.27 14.77 -28.09
N ARG A 144 8.99 13.56 -27.61
CA ARG A 144 8.77 12.39 -28.49
C ARG A 144 7.46 12.47 -29.24
N ILE A 145 6.40 12.94 -28.58
CA ILE A 145 5.08 13.13 -29.19
C ILE A 145 5.14 14.23 -30.25
N GLU A 146 5.77 15.36 -29.94
CA GLU A 146 5.95 16.47 -30.88
C GLU A 146 6.76 16.02 -32.10
N LEU A 147 7.85 15.28 -31.89
CA LEU A 147 8.66 14.71 -32.97
C LEU A 147 7.86 13.73 -33.84
N HIS A 148 7.06 12.84 -33.25
CA HIS A 148 6.20 11.92 -34.03
C HIS A 148 5.09 12.66 -34.78
N GLY A 149 4.56 13.75 -34.20
CA GLY A 149 3.62 14.65 -34.87
C GLY A 149 4.25 15.25 -36.13
N GLU A 150 5.46 15.79 -36.01
CA GLU A 150 6.20 16.37 -37.14
C GLU A 150 6.44 15.33 -38.25
N GLU A 151 6.85 14.11 -37.91
CA GLU A 151 7.02 13.01 -38.87
C GLU A 151 5.71 12.63 -39.59
N ALA A 152 4.57 12.84 -38.93
CA ALA A 152 3.23 12.61 -39.48
C ALA A 152 2.64 13.84 -40.22
N HIS A 153 3.38 14.94 -40.35
CA HIS A 153 2.94 16.23 -40.92
C HIS A 153 1.90 16.98 -40.08
N PHE A 154 1.96 16.83 -38.75
CA PHE A 154 1.17 17.59 -37.78
C PHE A 154 2.09 18.46 -36.90
N GLU A 155 1.79 19.75 -36.79
CA GLU A 155 2.39 20.64 -35.80
C GLU A 155 1.68 20.40 -34.46
N VAL A 156 2.33 19.66 -33.57
CA VAL A 156 1.83 19.35 -32.22
C VAL A 156 2.55 20.25 -31.22
N ASN A 157 1.78 20.91 -30.35
CA ASN A 157 2.30 21.74 -29.28
C ASN A 157 1.59 21.37 -27.96
N ILE A 158 2.36 20.83 -27.02
CA ILE A 158 1.86 20.43 -25.70
C ILE A 158 2.52 21.29 -24.64
N THR A 159 1.72 22.09 -23.94
CA THR A 159 2.23 22.95 -22.85
C THR A 159 1.64 22.52 -21.51
N PRO A 160 2.45 21.97 -20.58
CA PRO A 160 1.98 21.65 -19.24
C PRO A 160 1.66 22.92 -18.45
N LEU A 161 0.47 22.95 -17.86
CA LEU A 161 -0.04 24.06 -17.05
C LEU A 161 0.13 23.81 -15.56
N ASN A 162 -0.21 22.60 -15.12
CA ASN A 162 -0.21 22.24 -13.70
C ASN A 162 -0.01 20.72 -13.54
N ILE A 163 0.57 20.32 -12.40
CA ILE A 163 0.72 18.93 -11.98
C ILE A 163 0.17 18.83 -10.56
N SER A 164 -0.62 17.80 -10.27
CA SER A 164 -1.06 17.46 -8.92
C SER A 164 -0.78 16.00 -8.63
N ILE A 165 -0.34 15.71 -7.41
CA ILE A 165 -0.07 14.35 -6.94
C ILE A 165 -0.90 14.14 -5.69
N ILE A 166 -1.78 13.14 -5.71
CA ILE A 166 -2.82 12.98 -4.69
C ILE A 166 -2.99 11.50 -4.36
N PRO A 167 -3.02 11.09 -3.08
CA PRO A 167 -3.35 9.71 -2.71
C PRO A 167 -4.81 9.36 -3.10
N ILE A 168 -5.01 8.17 -3.66
CA ILE A 168 -6.35 7.65 -4.04
C ILE A 168 -6.88 6.73 -2.94
N ASN A 169 -6.04 5.77 -2.55
CA ASN A 169 -6.32 4.74 -1.57
C ASN A 169 -4.99 4.29 -0.92
N ALA A 170 -5.05 3.29 -0.05
CA ALA A 170 -3.90 2.73 0.63
C ALA A 170 -2.76 2.22 -0.29
N TRP A 171 -3.06 1.91 -1.56
CA TRP A 171 -2.16 1.20 -2.47
C TRP A 171 -1.78 2.01 -3.71
N GLU A 172 -2.43 3.15 -3.95
CA GLU A 172 -2.33 3.90 -5.19
C GLU A 172 -2.42 5.40 -4.96
N PHE A 173 -1.72 6.15 -5.80
CA PHE A 173 -1.84 7.60 -5.90
C PHE A 173 -2.04 8.04 -7.34
N ALA A 174 -2.71 9.17 -7.52
CA ALA A 174 -2.95 9.80 -8.80
C ALA A 174 -1.86 10.82 -9.11
N ILE A 175 -1.45 10.87 -10.36
CA ILE A 175 -0.76 12.02 -10.93
C ILE A 175 -1.70 12.61 -11.97
N ILE A 176 -2.02 13.89 -11.81
CA ILE A 176 -2.94 14.63 -12.67
C ILE A 176 -2.15 15.76 -13.31
N ILE A 177 -2.11 15.79 -14.64
CA ILE A 177 -1.40 16.80 -15.41
C ILE A 177 -2.43 17.53 -16.27
N TRP A 178 -2.50 18.85 -16.11
CA TRP A 178 -3.27 19.71 -16.99
C TRP A 178 -2.34 20.26 -18.06
N ASN A 179 -2.71 20.10 -19.33
CA ASN A 179 -1.95 20.59 -20.45
C ASN A 179 -2.84 21.45 -21.36
N ASN A 180 -2.24 22.30 -22.18
CA ASN A 180 -2.87 22.75 -23.42
C ASN A 180 -2.35 21.87 -24.55
N LEU A 181 -3.26 21.37 -25.37
CA LEU A 181 -2.94 20.60 -26.57
C LEU A 181 -3.43 21.35 -27.79
N GLU A 182 -2.51 21.68 -28.70
CA GLU A 182 -2.80 22.27 -30.00
C GLU A 182 -2.14 21.41 -31.08
N ILE A 183 -2.94 20.92 -32.01
CA ILE A 183 -2.50 20.10 -33.15
C ILE A 183 -3.04 20.72 -34.42
N ILE A 184 -2.15 21.05 -35.36
CA ILE A 184 -2.51 21.66 -36.64
C ILE A 184 -1.90 20.83 -37.76
N ASP A 185 -2.70 20.40 -38.73
CA ASP A 185 -2.18 19.77 -39.94
C ASP A 185 -1.35 20.77 -40.76
N GLU A 186 -0.27 20.32 -41.41
CA GLU A 186 0.63 21.19 -42.19
C GLU A 186 -0.11 22.01 -43.27
N SER A 187 -1.24 21.52 -43.79
CA SER A 187 -2.06 22.27 -44.76
C SER A 187 -2.96 23.34 -44.13
N GLY A 188 -3.10 23.34 -42.80
CA GLY A 188 -3.99 24.22 -42.04
C GLY A 188 -5.48 23.88 -42.20
N THR A 189 -5.81 22.73 -42.78
CA THR A 189 -7.20 22.37 -43.09
C THR A 189 -7.94 21.77 -41.90
N CYS A 190 -7.23 21.02 -41.05
CA CYS A 190 -7.75 20.40 -39.84
C CYS A 190 -6.90 20.87 -38.65
N SER A 191 -7.56 21.23 -37.55
CA SER A 191 -6.90 21.61 -36.31
C SER A 191 -7.69 21.14 -35.11
N TYR A 192 -7.00 20.72 -34.06
CA TYR A 192 -7.58 20.41 -32.77
C TYR A 192 -6.91 21.28 -31.71
N LYS A 193 -7.71 21.88 -30.84
CA LYS A 193 -7.23 22.73 -29.76
C LYS A 193 -8.09 22.50 -28.53
N GLU A 194 -7.46 22.06 -27.45
CA GLU A 194 -8.11 21.85 -26.17
C GLU A 194 -7.27 22.44 -25.03
N THR A 195 -7.90 23.30 -24.23
CA THR A 195 -7.25 24.09 -23.20
C THR A 195 -8.20 24.30 -21.99
N PRO A 196 -8.00 23.63 -20.84
CA PRO A 196 -7.02 22.58 -20.54
C PRO A 196 -7.55 21.16 -20.80
N ILE A 197 -6.68 20.27 -21.27
CA ILE A 197 -6.88 18.81 -21.24
C ILE A 197 -6.29 18.22 -19.95
N MET A 198 -7.00 17.28 -19.32
CA MET A 198 -6.56 16.58 -18.11
C MET A 198 -6.09 15.17 -18.46
N VAL A 199 -4.85 14.84 -18.11
CA VAL A 199 -4.32 13.48 -18.14
C VAL A 199 -4.16 13.01 -16.69
N MET A 200 -4.79 11.88 -16.35
CA MET A 200 -4.69 11.27 -15.02
C MET A 200 -4.15 9.86 -15.14
N SER A 201 -3.31 9.43 -14.19
CA SER A 201 -2.98 8.02 -14.05
C SER A 201 -2.87 7.58 -12.60
N ASN A 202 -3.18 6.31 -12.36
CA ASN A 202 -3.09 5.67 -11.05
C ASN A 202 -1.78 4.89 -10.95
N THR A 203 -0.92 5.29 -10.03
CA THR A 203 0.37 4.65 -9.77
C THR A 203 0.29 3.83 -8.49
N SER A 204 0.58 2.52 -8.60
CA SER A 204 0.63 1.63 -7.44
C SER A 204 1.94 1.78 -6.66
N ILE A 205 1.84 1.79 -5.32
CA ILE A 205 2.97 1.75 -4.39
C ILE A 205 3.40 0.32 -4.03
N VAL A 206 2.64 -0.70 -4.46
CA VAL A 206 2.97 -2.09 -4.16
C VAL A 206 4.29 -2.48 -4.83
N GLY A 207 5.17 -3.12 -4.05
CA GLY A 207 6.53 -3.46 -4.43
C GLY A 207 7.53 -2.30 -4.33
N ILE A 208 7.12 -1.11 -3.86
CA ILE A 208 8.03 -0.04 -3.46
C ILE A 208 8.47 -0.29 -2.02
N GLU A 209 9.68 0.14 -1.68
CA GLU A 209 10.18 0.08 -0.31
C GLU A 209 9.36 1.01 0.62
N ASP A 210 9.09 0.57 1.84
CA ASP A 210 8.42 1.38 2.87
C ASP A 210 9.42 2.36 3.48
N PRO A 211 9.24 3.69 3.32
CA PRO A 211 10.18 4.68 3.80
C PRO A 211 10.39 4.69 5.32
N LEU A 212 9.44 4.19 6.13
CA LEU A 212 9.61 4.20 7.59
C LEU A 212 10.76 3.32 8.06
N TYR A 213 10.97 2.15 7.45
CA TYR A 213 12.02 1.23 7.88
C TYR A 213 13.42 1.83 7.72
N PRO A 214 13.85 2.30 6.53
CA PRO A 214 15.16 2.91 6.38
C PRO A 214 15.28 4.21 7.19
N LEU A 215 14.21 5.00 7.35
CA LEU A 215 14.23 6.20 8.21
C LEU A 215 14.56 5.89 9.67
N ASN A 216 13.89 4.88 10.24
CA ASN A 216 14.06 4.55 11.66
C ASN A 216 15.27 3.64 11.92
N THR A 217 15.79 2.96 10.88
CA THR A 217 16.91 2.01 11.01
C THR A 217 18.22 2.52 10.39
N GLN A 218 18.26 3.77 9.91
CA GLN A 218 19.41 4.36 9.20
C GLN A 218 19.81 3.52 7.97
N GLY A 219 18.81 3.04 7.23
CA GLY A 219 18.99 2.23 6.02
C GLY A 219 19.46 0.79 6.25
N ARG A 220 19.47 0.29 7.50
CA ARG A 220 19.89 -1.10 7.78
C ARG A 220 18.85 -2.13 7.37
N ILE A 221 17.57 -1.77 7.46
CA ILE A 221 16.46 -2.66 7.12
C ILE A 221 15.65 -2.05 5.98
N THR A 222 15.45 -2.87 4.95
CA THR A 222 14.61 -2.56 3.80
C THR A 222 13.39 -3.47 3.84
N LYS A 223 12.19 -2.91 3.67
CA LYS A 223 10.95 -3.69 3.60
C LYS A 223 10.11 -3.20 2.44
N TYR A 224 9.55 -4.11 1.67
CA TYR A 224 8.72 -3.77 0.50
C TYR A 224 7.24 -3.82 0.86
N ILE A 225 6.48 -2.85 0.36
CA ILE A 225 5.03 -2.78 0.54
C ILE A 225 4.38 -3.91 -0.25
N GLN A 226 3.77 -4.85 0.45
CA GLN A 226 2.97 -5.93 -0.14
C GLN A 226 1.56 -5.90 0.43
N ASN A 227 0.57 -5.77 -0.46
CA ASN A 227 -0.83 -5.88 -0.07
C ASN A 227 -1.19 -7.38 0.06
N CYS A 228 -1.48 -7.81 1.27
CA CYS A 228 -2.00 -9.14 1.54
C CYS A 228 -3.00 -9.13 2.70
N SER A 229 -3.86 -10.14 2.71
CA SER A 229 -4.75 -10.38 3.84
C SER A 229 -4.00 -11.21 4.88
N THR A 230 -3.83 -10.64 6.06
CA THR A 230 -3.35 -11.39 7.22
C THR A 230 -4.39 -11.26 8.31
N ASP A 231 -5.15 -12.32 8.52
CA ASP A 231 -6.02 -12.40 9.67
C ASP A 231 -5.16 -12.79 10.88
N LEU A 232 -5.12 -11.92 11.89
CA LEU A 232 -4.69 -12.28 13.24
C LEU A 232 -5.77 -13.18 13.90
N ASN A 233 -6.32 -14.13 13.15
CA ASN A 233 -7.29 -15.09 13.65
C ASN A 233 -6.53 -16.14 14.46
N ILE A 234 -6.22 -15.78 15.70
CA ILE A 234 -5.82 -16.74 16.73
C ILE A 234 -6.99 -17.71 16.85
N THR A 235 -6.78 -18.95 16.40
CA THR A 235 -7.85 -19.94 16.31
C THR A 235 -8.11 -20.51 17.69
N TYR A 236 -9.30 -20.27 18.21
CA TYR A 236 -9.73 -20.84 19.48
C TYR A 236 -9.97 -22.35 19.31
N GLY A 237 -9.04 -23.16 19.81
CA GLY A 237 -9.28 -24.59 20.02
C GLY A 237 -10.16 -24.79 21.25
N GLU A 238 -11.42 -24.34 21.22
CA GLU A 238 -12.26 -24.24 22.42
C GLU A 238 -12.43 -25.59 23.12
N VAL A 239 -11.95 -25.65 24.36
CA VAL A 239 -12.41 -26.62 25.36
C VAL A 239 -13.10 -25.84 26.47
N SER A 240 -14.41 -26.03 26.60
CA SER A 240 -15.24 -25.27 27.54
C SER A 240 -15.24 -25.89 28.95
N GLY A 241 -14.92 -25.06 29.95
CA GLY A 241 -15.15 -25.34 31.36
C GLY A 241 -16.48 -24.77 31.89
N GLU A 242 -16.90 -25.20 33.08
CA GLU A 242 -18.04 -24.72 33.88
C GLU A 242 -17.62 -23.52 34.76
N GLU A 243 -18.57 -22.64 35.18
CA GLU A 243 -18.38 -21.30 35.81
C GLU A 243 -17.36 -21.15 36.98
N TRP A 244 -16.84 -22.24 37.55
CA TRP A 244 -15.90 -22.21 38.69
C TRP A 244 -14.53 -22.79 38.36
N GLN A 245 -14.25 -23.08 37.09
CA GLN A 245 -13.17 -23.98 36.67
C GLN A 245 -11.86 -23.30 36.26
N GLY A 246 -11.68 -22.01 36.52
CA GLY A 246 -10.43 -21.32 36.22
C GLY A 246 -10.31 -19.94 36.85
N ASP A 247 -9.09 -19.47 36.96
CA ASP A 247 -8.74 -18.11 37.39
C ASP A 247 -7.58 -17.55 36.54
N GLY A 248 -7.63 -16.26 36.23
CA GLY A 248 -6.62 -15.55 35.42
C GLY A 248 -6.55 -15.98 33.94
N ASN A 249 -5.73 -15.27 33.15
CA ASN A 249 -5.43 -15.64 31.77
C ASN A 249 -3.95 -15.95 31.65
N ALA A 250 -3.57 -16.95 30.86
CA ALA A 250 -2.16 -17.24 30.59
C ALA A 250 -1.95 -17.75 29.17
N THR A 251 -0.71 -17.57 28.70
CA THR A 251 -0.21 -18.09 27.44
C THR A 251 1.20 -18.62 27.67
N GLY A 252 1.58 -19.68 26.96
CA GLY A 252 2.91 -20.27 27.11
C GLY A 252 3.08 -21.57 26.36
N ILE A 253 4.31 -22.07 26.37
CA ILE A 253 4.67 -23.36 25.81
C ILE A 253 4.22 -24.46 26.75
N ALA A 254 3.47 -25.44 26.23
CA ALA A 254 2.99 -26.56 27.00
C ALA A 254 4.15 -27.44 27.48
N VAL A 255 4.14 -27.75 28.77
CA VAL A 255 5.02 -28.74 29.40
C VAL A 255 4.16 -29.75 30.14
N LEU A 256 4.23 -31.02 29.76
CA LEU A 256 3.47 -32.09 30.37
C LEU A 256 4.10 -32.47 31.73
N PHE A 257 3.25 -32.68 32.73
CA PHE A 257 3.71 -33.09 34.04
C PHE A 257 4.42 -34.46 33.99
N SER A 258 3.94 -35.38 33.15
CA SER A 258 4.57 -36.69 32.97
C SER A 258 6.03 -36.62 32.51
N THR A 259 6.43 -35.57 31.77
CA THR A 259 7.82 -35.37 31.34
C THR A 259 8.72 -34.78 32.42
N ILE A 260 8.19 -33.96 33.33
CA ILE A 260 9.00 -33.25 34.33
C ILE A 260 8.88 -33.76 35.77
N SER A 261 7.88 -34.59 36.08
CA SER A 261 7.54 -35.06 37.44
C SER A 261 8.65 -35.78 38.22
N GLY A 262 9.75 -36.18 37.56
CA GLY A 262 10.93 -36.77 38.18
C GLY A 262 12.03 -35.77 38.57
N ASN A 263 11.91 -34.49 38.21
CA ASN A 263 12.91 -33.46 38.46
C ASN A 263 12.40 -32.41 39.46
N SER A 264 12.68 -32.63 40.75
CA SER A 264 12.25 -31.71 41.82
C SER A 264 12.92 -30.32 41.75
N THR A 265 13.98 -30.16 40.96
CA THR A 265 14.66 -28.86 40.75
C THR A 265 14.25 -28.16 39.46
N TYR A 266 13.32 -28.73 38.68
CA TYR A 266 12.94 -28.21 37.36
C TYR A 266 12.66 -26.70 37.35
N CYS A 267 11.83 -26.21 38.27
CA CYS A 267 11.46 -24.79 38.31
C CYS A 267 12.66 -23.87 38.61
N VAL A 268 13.63 -24.36 39.39
CA VAL A 268 14.87 -23.63 39.69
C VAL A 268 15.85 -23.72 38.52
N ASP A 269 15.91 -24.87 37.84
CA ASP A 269 16.81 -25.13 36.71
C ASP A 269 16.40 -24.34 35.46
N GLU A 270 15.09 -24.21 35.18
CA GLU A 270 14.55 -23.42 34.06
C GLU A 270 14.62 -21.91 34.31
N GLY A 271 14.60 -21.48 35.58
CA GLY A 271 14.76 -20.08 35.96
C GLY A 271 13.68 -19.18 35.37
N GLU A 272 14.10 -18.11 34.69
CA GLU A 272 13.19 -17.08 34.14
C GLU A 272 12.30 -17.60 32.99
N ASN A 273 12.71 -18.68 32.30
CA ASN A 273 11.94 -19.28 31.20
C ASN A 273 10.63 -19.93 31.67
N LEU A 274 10.52 -20.23 32.97
CA LEU A 274 9.34 -20.89 33.53
C LEU A 274 8.08 -20.02 33.40
N ASN A 275 8.25 -18.69 33.41
CA ASN A 275 7.18 -17.70 33.25
C ASN A 275 6.55 -17.69 31.86
N ASP A 276 7.09 -18.47 30.92
CA ASP A 276 6.58 -18.63 29.57
C ASP A 276 6.12 -20.08 29.28
N GLN A 277 6.09 -20.92 30.31
CA GLN A 277 5.64 -22.31 30.24
C GLN A 277 4.29 -22.50 30.93
N ILE A 278 3.40 -23.28 30.32
CA ILE A 278 2.15 -23.72 30.93
C ILE A 278 2.26 -25.20 31.29
N LEU A 279 2.09 -25.50 32.58
CA LEU A 279 2.13 -26.87 33.08
C LEU A 279 0.80 -27.59 32.79
N ILE A 280 0.88 -28.69 32.05
CA ILE A 280 -0.25 -29.56 31.75
C ILE A 280 -0.21 -30.79 32.67
N ILE A 281 -1.20 -30.94 33.55
CA ILE A 281 -1.36 -32.13 34.39
C ILE A 281 -2.06 -33.22 33.57
N ASP A 282 -1.28 -33.99 32.83
CA ASP A 282 -1.72 -35.10 31.99
C ASP A 282 -1.88 -36.43 32.76
N THR A 283 -1.66 -36.42 34.07
CA THR A 283 -1.76 -37.60 34.94
C THR A 283 -3.05 -37.64 35.75
N ALA A 284 -3.44 -38.83 36.19
CA ALA A 284 -4.74 -39.04 36.84
C ALA A 284 -4.91 -38.36 38.20
N PHE A 285 -3.87 -37.90 38.90
CA PHE A 285 -4.01 -37.14 40.16
C PHE A 285 -2.75 -36.28 40.39
N GLY A 286 -2.90 -34.95 40.37
CA GLY A 286 -1.83 -34.02 40.75
C GLY A 286 -1.53 -34.04 42.24
N ASN A 287 -0.26 -33.83 42.61
CA ASN A 287 0.19 -33.63 43.99
C ASN A 287 1.30 -32.56 44.02
N CYS A 288 1.38 -31.80 45.10
CA CYS A 288 2.37 -30.73 45.31
C CYS A 288 3.77 -31.28 45.60
N ASN A 289 3.92 -32.58 45.84
CA ASN A 289 5.20 -33.17 46.24
C ASN A 289 6.17 -33.44 45.07
N GLY A 290 5.77 -33.19 43.82
CA GLY A 290 6.58 -33.46 42.63
C GLY A 290 7.42 -32.27 42.14
N LEU A 291 6.93 -31.06 42.35
CA LEU A 291 7.57 -29.78 42.01
C LEU A 291 7.42 -28.87 43.23
N GLY A 292 8.39 -28.02 43.54
CA GLY A 292 8.34 -27.20 44.76
C GLY A 292 7.16 -26.20 44.76
N ASP A 293 6.68 -25.82 45.94
CA ASP A 293 5.53 -24.89 46.07
C ASP A 293 5.75 -23.53 45.38
N HIS A 294 7.02 -23.12 45.21
CA HIS A 294 7.39 -21.90 44.49
C HIS A 294 6.94 -21.91 43.01
N CYS A 295 6.87 -23.08 42.38
CA CYS A 295 6.44 -23.23 40.98
C CYS A 295 5.00 -22.74 40.71
N TYR A 296 4.20 -22.58 41.76
CA TYR A 296 2.77 -22.28 41.68
C TYR A 296 2.41 -20.93 42.33
N ASN A 297 3.42 -20.18 42.78
CA ASN A 297 3.24 -18.96 43.54
C ASN A 297 3.58 -17.73 42.68
N LEU A 298 2.59 -16.87 42.40
CA LEU A 298 2.75 -15.65 41.62
C LEU A 298 3.73 -14.64 42.26
N SER A 299 4.00 -14.77 43.56
CA SER A 299 4.97 -13.92 44.27
C SER A 299 6.40 -14.43 44.21
N ASP A 300 6.66 -15.59 43.61
CA ASP A 300 8.00 -16.16 43.45
C ASP A 300 8.58 -15.80 42.07
N ASP A 301 9.89 -15.78 41.92
CA ASP A 301 10.52 -15.45 40.62
C ASP A 301 10.49 -16.66 39.65
N TYR A 302 10.26 -17.87 40.20
CA TYR A 302 10.32 -19.14 39.48
C TYR A 302 8.97 -19.87 39.51
N HIS A 303 7.97 -19.32 38.83
CA HIS A 303 6.64 -19.94 38.68
C HIS A 303 6.27 -20.21 37.21
N PHE A 304 5.33 -21.13 36.99
CA PHE A 304 4.76 -21.34 35.66
C PHE A 304 3.88 -20.16 35.24
N ALA A 305 3.76 -19.92 33.93
CA ALA A 305 2.82 -18.94 33.38
C ALA A 305 1.36 -19.29 33.73
N GLY A 306 1.06 -20.58 33.80
CA GLY A 306 -0.24 -21.08 34.23
C GLY A 306 -0.30 -22.60 34.29
N ILE A 307 -1.43 -23.13 34.76
CA ILE A 307 -1.63 -24.57 34.95
C ILE A 307 -2.94 -25.02 34.30
N VAL A 308 -2.89 -26.15 33.61
CA VAL A 308 -4.06 -26.86 33.08
C VAL A 308 -4.15 -28.22 33.75
N ASP A 309 -5.26 -28.51 34.44
CA ASP A 309 -5.54 -29.84 35.00
C ASP A 309 -6.60 -30.56 34.15
N TYR A 310 -6.22 -31.64 33.46
CA TYR A 310 -7.13 -32.38 32.57
C TYR A 310 -8.29 -33.04 33.31
N LYS A 311 -8.12 -33.41 34.59
CA LYS A 311 -9.07 -34.33 35.22
C LYS A 311 -10.31 -33.61 35.75
N LYS A 312 -11.48 -33.97 35.20
CA LYS A 312 -12.80 -33.45 35.60
C LYS A 312 -13.28 -33.88 37.00
N ASN A 313 -12.63 -34.87 37.64
CA ASN A 313 -13.19 -35.55 38.82
C ASN A 313 -12.57 -35.07 40.14
N ASP A 314 -13.39 -34.34 40.90
CA ASP A 314 -13.26 -33.87 42.29
C ASP A 314 -12.29 -32.69 42.53
N PRO A 315 -12.81 -31.45 42.70
CA PRO A 315 -11.99 -30.26 42.95
C PRO A 315 -11.22 -30.31 44.27
N ILE A 316 -11.61 -31.17 45.23
CA ILE A 316 -10.83 -31.38 46.47
C ILE A 316 -9.56 -32.18 46.18
N ASN A 317 -9.58 -33.00 45.12
CA ASN A 317 -8.50 -33.89 44.77
C ASN A 317 -7.63 -33.41 43.61
N SER A 318 -8.02 -32.33 42.93
CA SER A 318 -7.21 -31.66 41.89
C SER A 318 -5.95 -31.04 42.48
N LEU A 319 -4.97 -30.76 41.61
CA LEU A 319 -3.76 -30.04 42.02
C LEU A 319 -4.11 -28.68 42.61
N ILE A 320 -5.06 -27.99 41.98
CA ILE A 320 -5.54 -26.65 42.36
C ILE A 320 -6.12 -26.65 43.77
N GLY A 321 -6.92 -27.65 44.13
CA GLY A 321 -7.50 -27.76 45.48
C GLY A 321 -6.49 -28.10 46.58
N LYS A 322 -5.31 -28.63 46.22
CA LYS A 322 -4.30 -29.12 47.17
C LYS A 322 -3.11 -28.18 47.36
N CYS A 323 -2.72 -27.44 46.32
CA CYS A 323 -1.40 -26.79 46.27
C CYS A 323 -1.42 -25.27 46.45
N GLY A 324 -2.56 -24.66 46.84
CA GLY A 324 -2.62 -23.22 47.13
C GLY A 324 -2.14 -22.36 45.96
N ILE A 325 -2.57 -22.71 44.75
CA ILE A 325 -2.10 -22.12 43.49
C ILE A 325 -2.57 -20.65 43.41
N SER A 326 -1.65 -19.74 43.11
CA SER A 326 -1.94 -18.31 42.94
C SER A 326 -1.64 -17.77 41.55
N ILE A 327 -0.92 -18.54 40.73
CA ILE A 327 -0.78 -18.27 39.29
C ILE A 327 -2.06 -18.62 38.53
N PRO A 328 -2.27 -18.13 37.29
CA PRO A 328 -3.43 -18.50 36.49
C PRO A 328 -3.59 -20.02 36.33
N TRP A 329 -4.83 -20.51 36.34
CA TRP A 329 -5.10 -21.94 36.18
C TRP A 329 -6.47 -22.23 35.54
N ILE A 330 -6.61 -23.42 34.98
CA ILE A 330 -7.87 -23.99 34.51
C ILE A 330 -7.92 -25.49 34.87
N TRP A 331 -9.09 -25.98 35.27
CA TRP A 331 -9.30 -27.39 35.65
C TRP A 331 -10.45 -28.02 34.87
N GLY A 332 -10.36 -29.33 34.66
CA GLY A 332 -11.49 -30.12 34.20
C GLY A 332 -11.76 -29.97 32.71
N THR A 333 -10.75 -29.54 31.96
CA THR A 333 -10.79 -29.41 30.50
C THR A 333 -11.02 -30.76 29.80
N GLY A 334 -10.67 -31.87 30.44
CA GLY A 334 -10.55 -33.16 29.74
C GLY A 334 -9.26 -33.23 28.95
N ASP A 335 -9.08 -34.32 28.20
CA ASP A 335 -7.93 -34.51 27.33
C ASP A 335 -8.05 -33.61 26.10
N VAL A 336 -7.15 -32.63 26.00
CA VAL A 336 -7.17 -31.59 24.97
C VAL A 336 -6.20 -31.91 23.83
N GLY A 337 -5.49 -33.04 23.89
CA GLY A 337 -4.57 -33.48 22.83
C GLY A 337 -3.33 -32.57 22.67
N VAL A 338 -2.96 -31.82 23.71
CA VAL A 338 -1.75 -30.97 23.75
C VAL A 338 -0.51 -31.84 23.98
N THR A 339 0.57 -31.51 23.29
CA THR A 339 1.89 -32.15 23.39
C THR A 339 2.95 -31.17 23.92
N ASP A 340 4.07 -31.70 24.44
CA ASP A 340 5.21 -30.88 24.86
C ASP A 340 5.71 -29.99 23.72
N GLY A 341 5.87 -28.70 23.98
CA GLY A 341 6.30 -27.71 23.00
C GLY A 341 5.17 -27.03 22.24
N ASP A 342 3.92 -27.47 22.38
CA ASP A 342 2.79 -26.80 21.76
C ASP A 342 2.57 -25.42 22.37
N CYS A 343 2.30 -24.42 21.52
CA CYS A 343 1.85 -23.14 22.01
C CYS A 343 0.39 -23.23 22.46
N ILE A 344 0.12 -22.87 23.71
CA ILE A 344 -1.23 -22.90 24.28
C ILE A 344 -1.54 -21.65 25.07
N TYR A 345 -2.83 -21.39 25.24
CA TYR A 345 -3.32 -20.31 26.07
C TYR A 345 -4.68 -20.66 26.66
N PHE A 346 -4.99 -20.05 27.79
CA PHE A 346 -6.34 -20.11 28.33
C PHE A 346 -6.82 -18.75 28.79
N THR A 347 -8.12 -18.53 28.65
CA THR A 347 -8.81 -17.32 29.07
C THR A 347 -9.96 -17.67 30.00
N ASN A 348 -10.07 -16.95 31.11
CA ASN A 348 -11.10 -17.11 32.11
C ASN A 348 -11.84 -15.77 32.27
N ASP A 349 -13.10 -15.70 31.80
CA ASP A 349 -13.92 -14.48 31.89
C ASP A 349 -14.87 -14.47 33.12
N GLY A 350 -14.67 -15.43 34.04
CA GLY A 350 -15.48 -15.64 35.25
C GLY A 350 -16.78 -16.43 35.02
N VAL A 351 -17.13 -16.74 33.77
CA VAL A 351 -18.31 -17.55 33.42
C VAL A 351 -17.93 -18.70 32.48
N ILE A 352 -17.01 -18.42 31.56
CA ILE A 352 -16.52 -19.30 30.52
C ILE A 352 -15.01 -19.39 30.67
N HIS A 353 -14.54 -20.63 30.78
CA HIS A 353 -13.13 -20.98 30.79
C HIS A 353 -12.81 -21.66 29.47
N ARG A 354 -11.81 -21.16 28.76
CA ARG A 354 -11.41 -21.69 27.45
C ARG A 354 -9.92 -21.97 27.47
N LEU A 355 -9.54 -23.19 27.11
CA LEU A 355 -8.19 -23.53 26.68
C LEU A 355 -8.19 -23.59 25.16
N GLY A 356 -7.09 -23.21 24.51
CA GLY A 356 -6.90 -23.28 23.06
C GLY A 356 -5.43 -23.40 22.67
N SER A 357 -5.19 -23.73 21.41
CA SER A 357 -3.85 -23.71 20.81
C SER A 357 -3.51 -22.30 20.34
N GLY A 358 -2.39 -21.78 20.81
CA GLY A 358 -1.89 -20.47 20.40
C GLY A 358 -1.11 -20.52 19.09
N THR A 359 -0.73 -19.34 18.61
CA THR A 359 0.06 -19.14 17.39
C THR A 359 1.54 -19.00 17.73
N GLY A 360 2.41 -19.74 17.04
CA GLY A 360 3.86 -19.57 17.15
C GLY A 360 4.39 -18.38 16.34
N LEU A 361 5.59 -17.92 16.68
CA LEU A 361 6.24 -16.74 16.06
C LEU A 361 6.48 -16.87 14.55
N GLU A 362 6.69 -18.09 14.03
CA GLU A 362 6.93 -18.31 12.59
C GLU A 362 5.78 -17.81 11.69
N ASN A 363 4.55 -17.83 12.21
CA ASN A 363 3.42 -17.25 11.48
C ASN A 363 3.46 -15.71 11.54
N LEU A 364 3.94 -15.13 12.64
CA LEU A 364 4.08 -13.68 12.79
C LEU A 364 5.16 -13.08 11.89
N THR A 365 6.27 -13.78 11.66
CA THR A 365 7.30 -13.32 10.71
C THR A 365 6.79 -13.31 9.27
N THR A 366 5.91 -14.26 8.91
CA THR A 366 5.24 -14.23 7.61
C THR A 366 4.25 -13.07 7.53
N MET A 367 3.51 -12.81 8.62
CA MET A 367 2.55 -11.70 8.71
C MET A 367 3.23 -10.32 8.75
N SER A 368 4.45 -10.24 9.28
CA SER A 368 5.26 -9.03 9.26
C SER A 368 5.69 -8.64 7.85
N LEU A 369 5.52 -9.47 6.82
CA LEU A 369 5.75 -9.04 5.43
C LEU A 369 4.53 -8.36 4.80
N CYS A 370 3.36 -8.48 5.42
CA CYS A 370 2.10 -8.02 4.85
C CYS A 370 1.66 -6.66 5.37
N TYR A 371 1.17 -5.85 4.45
CA TYR A 371 0.52 -4.58 4.74
C TYR A 371 -0.98 -4.71 4.58
N ARG A 372 -1.68 -3.96 5.42
CA ARG A 372 -3.13 -3.78 5.35
C ARG A 372 -3.49 -2.30 5.44
N VAL A 373 -4.74 -1.99 5.12
CA VAL A 373 -5.29 -0.65 5.31
C VAL A 373 -5.40 -0.38 6.81
N SER A 374 -4.86 0.74 7.27
CA SER A 374 -5.02 1.17 8.64
C SER A 374 -6.40 1.81 8.84
N ASN A 375 -7.18 1.27 9.77
CA ASN A 375 -8.55 1.70 10.06
C ASN A 375 -8.89 1.42 11.53
N THR A 376 -8.14 2.05 12.43
CA THR A 376 -8.32 1.93 13.89
C THR A 376 -9.19 3.03 14.46
N SER A 377 -9.43 4.11 13.71
CA SER A 377 -10.29 5.24 14.09
C SER A 377 -11.66 4.83 14.68
N PRO A 378 -12.39 3.83 14.16
CA PRO A 378 -13.68 3.40 14.73
C PRO A 378 -13.60 2.89 16.16
N TYR A 379 -12.44 2.40 16.61
CA TYR A 379 -12.22 1.80 17.93
C TYR A 379 -11.69 2.79 18.96
N SER A 380 -11.38 4.03 18.54
CA SER A 380 -10.80 5.07 19.41
C SER A 380 -11.60 5.36 20.68
N GLY A 381 -12.94 5.32 20.60
CA GLY A 381 -13.82 5.62 21.74
C GLY A 381 -13.82 4.57 22.86
N SER A 382 -13.27 3.39 22.61
CA SER A 382 -13.22 2.27 23.56
C SER A 382 -11.86 2.11 24.24
N CYS A 383 -10.90 2.98 23.93
CA CYS A 383 -9.53 2.89 24.43
C CYS A 383 -9.13 4.07 25.32
N PRO A 384 -8.36 3.84 26.40
CA PRO A 384 -7.88 4.92 27.28
C PRO A 384 -6.96 5.92 26.55
N THR A 385 -6.19 5.44 25.58
CA THR A 385 -5.25 6.24 24.79
C THR A 385 -5.45 5.90 23.31
N PRO A 386 -6.28 6.68 22.59
CA PRO A 386 -6.50 6.45 21.17
C PRO A 386 -5.35 7.01 20.33
N TYR A 387 -4.91 6.21 19.37
CA TYR A 387 -3.98 6.57 18.31
C TYR A 387 -4.74 6.85 17.00
N PRO A 388 -4.24 7.79 16.17
CA PRO A 388 -4.74 7.97 14.80
C PRO A 388 -4.49 6.74 13.93
N ASP A 389 -5.15 6.68 12.76
CA ASP A 389 -4.80 5.68 11.75
C ASP A 389 -3.34 5.85 11.28
N GLY A 390 -2.75 4.74 10.87
CA GLY A 390 -1.39 4.65 10.37
C GLY A 390 -1.13 5.51 9.13
N PRO A 391 0.14 5.88 8.89
CA PRO A 391 0.51 6.89 7.90
C PRO A 391 0.29 6.38 6.48
N SER A 392 -0.14 7.27 5.59
CA SER A 392 -0.18 7.01 4.14
C SER A 392 1.25 6.90 3.56
N PHE A 393 1.40 6.43 2.32
CA PHE A 393 2.72 6.42 1.66
C PHE A 393 3.41 7.80 1.67
N PHE A 394 2.65 8.87 1.47
CA PHE A 394 3.17 10.24 1.50
C PHE A 394 3.56 10.68 2.91
N ASP A 395 2.77 10.33 3.93
CA ASP A 395 3.14 10.55 5.33
C ASP A 395 4.44 9.83 5.68
N ARG A 396 4.62 8.60 5.19
CA ARG A 396 5.85 7.81 5.41
C ARG A 396 7.07 8.45 4.75
N LEU A 397 6.94 8.93 3.52
CA LEU A 397 7.98 9.73 2.85
C LEU A 397 8.31 11.02 3.60
N ASP A 398 7.30 11.64 4.21
CA ASP A 398 7.45 12.81 5.06
C ASP A 398 7.94 12.48 6.47
N GLY A 399 8.13 11.20 6.82
CA GLY A 399 8.58 10.77 8.14
C GLY A 399 7.53 10.93 9.25
N ASN A 400 6.26 11.06 8.90
CA ASN A 400 5.15 11.09 9.85
C ASN A 400 4.74 9.67 10.23
N TYR A 401 4.48 9.44 11.51
CA TYR A 401 3.98 8.17 12.03
C TYR A 401 2.44 8.06 12.01
N ASN A 402 1.72 9.13 11.72
CA ASN A 402 0.26 9.13 11.75
C ASN A 402 -0.29 9.66 10.43
N LEU A 403 -1.49 9.22 10.05
CA LEU A 403 -2.19 9.75 8.88
C LEU A 403 -2.47 11.25 9.07
N SER A 404 -1.81 12.10 8.28
CA SER A 404 -2.02 13.54 8.39
C SER A 404 -3.37 13.97 7.81
N GLN A 405 -3.93 15.03 8.40
CA GLN A 405 -5.17 15.62 7.91
C GLN A 405 -5.03 16.14 6.47
N LYS A 406 -3.83 16.61 6.10
CA LYS A 406 -3.48 17.07 4.76
C LYS A 406 -3.82 16.02 3.69
N TYR A 407 -3.25 14.82 3.80
CA TYR A 407 -3.47 13.77 2.80
C TYR A 407 -4.88 13.19 2.86
N ARG A 408 -5.43 13.07 4.08
CA ARG A 408 -6.82 12.62 4.30
C ARG A 408 -7.83 13.53 3.59
N ASP A 409 -7.68 14.84 3.73
CA ASP A 409 -8.57 15.82 3.10
C ASP A 409 -8.40 15.86 1.58
N GLN A 410 -7.17 15.76 1.07
CA GLN A 410 -6.89 15.69 -0.37
C GLN A 410 -7.55 14.46 -1.02
N ALA A 411 -7.36 13.27 -0.43
CA ALA A 411 -7.94 12.03 -0.94
C ALA A 411 -9.48 12.04 -0.85
N ASN A 412 -10.03 12.51 0.26
CA ASN A 412 -11.47 12.56 0.46
C ASN A 412 -12.15 13.61 -0.45
N SER A 413 -11.55 14.79 -0.61
CA SER A 413 -12.11 15.85 -1.47
C SER A 413 -12.04 15.50 -2.96
N THR A 414 -11.01 14.75 -3.38
CA THR A 414 -10.78 14.42 -4.80
C THR A 414 -11.44 13.10 -5.21
N PHE A 415 -11.31 12.07 -4.37
CA PHE A 415 -11.71 10.70 -4.69
C PHE A 415 -12.80 10.13 -3.76
N GLY A 416 -13.25 10.89 -2.76
CA GLY A 416 -14.26 10.43 -1.79
C GLY A 416 -13.78 9.29 -0.89
N ASN A 417 -12.46 9.10 -0.75
CA ASN A 417 -11.87 8.01 0.02
C ASN A 417 -10.85 8.53 1.05
N PRO A 418 -11.17 8.55 2.35
CA PRO A 418 -10.21 8.94 3.39
C PRO A 418 -9.28 7.80 3.82
N TRP A 419 -9.52 6.56 3.37
CA TRP A 419 -8.79 5.36 3.81
C TRP A 419 -7.53 5.15 2.97
N ILE A 420 -6.49 5.91 3.32
CA ILE A 420 -5.20 5.92 2.62
C ILE A 420 -4.01 5.49 3.49
N GLY A 421 -4.24 5.30 4.79
CA GLY A 421 -3.25 4.81 5.73
C GLY A 421 -2.93 3.33 5.49
N ILE A 422 -1.67 2.95 5.66
CA ILE A 422 -1.24 1.55 5.66
C ILE A 422 -0.52 1.23 6.97
N GLU A 423 -0.52 -0.04 7.34
CA GLU A 423 0.18 -0.56 8.51
C GLU A 423 0.64 -2.00 8.28
N THR A 424 1.62 -2.43 9.06
CA THR A 424 2.17 -3.79 9.03
C THR A 424 2.70 -4.16 10.42
N LEU A 425 2.97 -5.44 10.66
CA LEU A 425 3.64 -5.87 11.87
C LEU A 425 5.16 -5.67 11.77
N ILE A 426 5.78 -5.37 12.90
CA ILE A 426 7.23 -5.38 13.12
C ILE A 426 7.66 -6.79 13.46
N ASP A 427 8.88 -7.11 13.03
CA ASP A 427 9.60 -8.33 13.39
C ASP A 427 10.79 -7.93 14.28
N PRO A 428 10.67 -8.04 15.62
CA PRO A 428 11.75 -7.70 16.54
C PRO A 428 13.03 -8.52 16.34
N ASP A 429 12.93 -9.77 15.91
CA ASP A 429 14.10 -10.64 15.69
C ASP A 429 14.94 -10.10 14.53
N SER A 430 14.27 -9.58 13.50
CA SER A 430 14.94 -8.86 12.40
C SER A 430 15.67 -7.62 12.93
N LEU A 431 15.05 -6.84 13.84
CA LEU A 431 15.70 -5.67 14.43
C LEU A 431 16.97 -6.05 15.20
N GLU A 432 16.88 -7.06 16.06
CA GLU A 432 18.00 -7.55 16.87
C GLU A 432 19.12 -8.13 15.98
N TYR A 433 18.77 -8.87 14.93
CA TYR A 433 19.72 -9.39 13.95
C TYR A 433 20.56 -8.27 13.30
N TYR A 434 19.96 -7.12 13.03
CA TYR A 434 20.66 -5.93 12.50
C TYR A 434 21.28 -5.03 13.59
N GLY A 435 21.30 -5.50 14.84
CA GLY A 435 21.88 -4.80 15.99
C GLY A 435 21.16 -3.51 16.33
N LEU A 436 19.83 -3.48 16.18
CA LEU A 436 18.97 -2.38 16.58
C LEU A 436 18.36 -2.64 17.96
N GLU A 437 18.08 -1.57 18.68
CA GLU A 437 17.39 -1.65 19.98
C GLU A 437 15.93 -2.05 19.75
N VAL A 438 15.46 -3.03 20.53
CA VAL A 438 14.07 -3.50 20.51
C VAL A 438 13.29 -2.80 21.62
N TYR A 439 12.20 -2.15 21.26
CA TYR A 439 11.26 -1.57 22.23
C TYR A 439 10.34 -2.67 22.79
N ASP A 440 10.74 -3.21 23.94
CA ASP A 440 10.10 -4.31 24.67
C ASP A 440 8.65 -4.05 25.13
N THR A 441 8.24 -2.78 25.20
CA THR A 441 6.93 -2.32 25.66
C THR A 441 6.05 -1.77 24.53
N ALA A 442 6.60 -1.60 23.32
CA ALA A 442 5.89 -0.98 22.21
C ALA A 442 4.89 -1.95 21.53
N SER A 443 3.84 -1.38 20.94
CA SER A 443 2.94 -2.11 20.02
C SER A 443 3.73 -2.56 18.78
N TRP A 444 3.54 -3.80 18.33
CA TRP A 444 4.22 -4.35 17.15
C TRP A 444 3.64 -3.85 15.83
N ILE A 445 2.72 -2.88 15.86
CA ILE A 445 2.24 -2.20 14.67
C ILE A 445 3.29 -1.17 14.26
N ASP A 446 3.81 -1.25 13.03
CA ASP A 446 4.98 -0.51 12.57
C ASP A 446 5.04 0.97 12.95
N TYR A 447 4.02 1.75 12.61
CA TYR A 447 4.02 3.18 12.88
C TYR A 447 3.95 3.51 14.38
N LEU A 448 3.29 2.65 15.17
CA LEU A 448 3.22 2.77 16.62
C LEU A 448 4.53 2.33 17.29
N TYR A 449 5.14 1.27 16.77
CA TYR A 449 6.42 0.75 17.22
C TYR A 449 7.50 1.82 17.08
N TRP A 450 7.62 2.43 15.90
CA TRP A 450 8.59 3.51 15.65
C TRP A 450 8.28 4.77 16.46
N GLY A 451 7.02 5.00 16.81
CA GLY A 451 6.60 6.04 17.75
C GLY A 451 6.82 5.69 19.23
N ASN A 452 7.32 4.49 19.55
CA ASN A 452 7.43 3.94 20.90
C ASN A 452 6.11 4.00 21.69
N SER A 453 4.99 3.75 21.00
CA SER A 453 3.66 3.72 21.60
C SER A 453 3.46 2.39 22.34
N PRO A 454 3.03 2.40 23.61
CA PRO A 454 2.89 1.18 24.41
C PRO A 454 1.87 0.20 23.84
N GLY A 455 2.14 -1.09 24.00
CA GLY A 455 1.24 -2.19 23.67
C GLY A 455 1.09 -3.19 24.82
N ASP A 456 -0.09 -3.79 24.90
CA ASP A 456 -0.43 -4.80 25.87
C ASP A 456 -0.05 -6.20 25.37
N LYS A 457 0.36 -7.08 26.28
CA LYS A 457 0.75 -8.46 25.96
C LYS A 457 -0.47 -9.25 25.52
N LEU A 458 -0.37 -9.90 24.37
CA LEU A 458 -1.49 -10.66 23.82
C LEU A 458 -1.55 -12.09 24.39
N CYS A 459 -2.75 -12.59 24.66
CA CYS A 459 -2.98 -14.01 24.89
C CYS A 459 -3.05 -14.82 23.59
N GLY A 460 -2.49 -16.03 23.61
CA GLY A 460 -2.57 -16.95 22.47
C GLY A 460 -1.47 -16.78 21.43
N VAL A 461 -0.42 -16.05 21.77
CA VAL A 461 0.84 -16.03 21.01
C VAL A 461 1.96 -16.40 21.96
N CYS A 462 2.68 -17.49 21.65
CA CYS A 462 3.81 -17.91 22.47
C CYS A 462 5.09 -17.25 21.99
N LEU A 463 5.99 -17.03 22.94
CA LEU A 463 7.34 -16.55 22.67
C LEU A 463 8.12 -17.55 21.81
N VAL A 464 8.96 -17.00 20.92
CA VAL A 464 10.18 -17.66 20.45
C VAL A 464 11.29 -16.63 20.64
N GLY A 465 12.10 -16.77 21.69
CA GLY A 465 13.05 -15.74 22.15
C GLY A 465 12.48 -14.89 23.29
N ASP A 466 13.01 -13.67 23.50
CA ASP A 466 12.70 -12.84 24.67
C ASP A 466 11.52 -11.86 24.45
N ASN A 467 10.99 -11.75 23.23
CA ASN A 467 10.08 -10.67 22.83
C ASN A 467 8.59 -11.07 22.84
N LYS A 468 7.80 -10.48 23.75
CA LYS A 468 6.35 -10.70 23.87
C LYS A 468 5.59 -9.95 22.78
N PHE A 469 4.68 -10.64 22.07
CA PHE A 469 3.82 -10.02 21.07
C PHE A 469 2.86 -9.04 21.74
N ARG A 470 2.88 -7.78 21.26
CA ARG A 470 2.14 -6.68 21.88
C ARG A 470 1.35 -5.90 20.85
N LEU A 471 0.14 -5.51 21.24
CA LEU A 471 -0.74 -4.65 20.45
C LEU A 471 -1.33 -3.57 21.35
N ASP A 472 -1.55 -2.38 20.80
CA ASP A 472 -2.34 -1.36 21.47
C ASP A 472 -3.83 -1.72 21.50
N CYS A 473 -4.55 -1.04 22.36
CA CYS A 473 -5.97 -1.28 22.60
C CYS A 473 -6.85 -1.24 21.33
N GLN A 474 -6.61 -0.34 20.37
CA GLN A 474 -7.48 -0.27 19.19
C GLN A 474 -7.32 -1.49 18.30
N HIS A 475 -6.08 -1.97 18.12
CA HIS A 475 -5.84 -3.18 17.36
C HIS A 475 -6.34 -4.43 18.08
N LEU A 476 -6.25 -4.47 19.42
CA LEU A 476 -6.88 -5.56 20.19
C LEU A 476 -8.39 -5.64 19.94
N LEU A 477 -9.09 -4.50 19.96
CA LEU A 477 -10.53 -4.44 19.68
C LEU A 477 -10.85 -4.76 18.21
N MET A 478 -10.03 -4.28 17.27
CA MET A 478 -10.19 -4.54 15.84
C MET A 478 -10.14 -6.03 15.52
N HIS A 479 -9.24 -6.77 16.17
CA HIS A 479 -9.06 -8.21 15.95
C HIS A 479 -9.81 -9.09 16.95
N ASN A 480 -10.59 -8.49 17.86
CA ASN A 480 -11.31 -9.19 18.93
C ASN A 480 -10.39 -10.10 19.77
N LEU A 481 -9.30 -9.51 20.24
CA LEU A 481 -8.22 -10.16 20.96
C LEU A 481 -8.23 -9.83 22.46
N THR A 482 -7.57 -10.66 23.28
CA THR A 482 -7.57 -10.54 24.75
C THR A 482 -6.17 -10.37 25.32
N VAL A 483 -6.05 -9.57 26.38
CA VAL A 483 -4.77 -9.28 27.05
C VAL A 483 -4.44 -10.36 28.08
N CYS A 484 -3.16 -10.74 28.14
CA CYS A 484 -2.61 -11.63 29.15
C CYS A 484 -2.04 -10.84 30.33
N THR A 485 -2.37 -11.30 31.54
CA THR A 485 -1.96 -10.69 32.82
C THR A 485 -0.61 -11.19 33.27
#